data_AF-K6Z496-F1
#
_entry.id   AF-K6Z496-F1
#
_cell.length_a   1.000
_cell.length_b   1.000
_cell.length_c   1.000
_cell.angle_alpha   90.00
_cell.angle_beta   90.00
_cell.angle_gamma   90.00
#
_symmetry.space_group_name_H-M   'P 1'
#
loop_
_entity.id
_entity.type
_entity.pdbx_description
1 polymer ?
#
loop_
_entity_poly.entity_id
_entity_poly.type
_entity_poly.pdbx_seq_one_letter_code
_entity_poly.pdbx_strand_id
1 'polypeptide(L)'
;MKKLINKNNVRAISFSVIAGLGLFSIAAPASADFVAFEIRNTPTINISGAVTEFIIDGGGDKAALGSNDINGSTIGEITSLSIERLDDPSRFGPGTGPNVAPYFNLWITDGAGNFAVVANEPSNGAFQPLYNDGYDLSFADLSDKVAKIYENSSTPWLPNSGIGLTFADLANFVIQAPTIAELTASWGGLGTGAPREIGTNVAYGVNWVFGDTLANYVSGDSGYRVTNANVEAAKVSEPALLALFSLGLVGMTASKRRKIRLFKATQNV
;
A
#
# COMPACT_ATOMS: atom_id res chain seq x y z
N MET A 1 -43.57 47.82 18.04
CA MET A 1 -42.77 47.82 16.79
C MET A 1 -42.31 46.40 16.49
N LYS A 2 -42.88 45.76 15.45
CA LYS A 2 -42.51 44.40 15.01
C LYS A 2 -41.22 44.47 14.18
N LYS A 3 -40.15 43.81 14.63
CA LYS A 3 -38.91 43.65 13.84
C LYS A 3 -39.22 42.77 12.62
N LEU A 4 -39.22 43.35 11.42
CA LEU A 4 -39.18 42.60 10.17
C LEU A 4 -37.79 41.95 10.05
N ILE A 5 -37.73 40.64 10.24
CA ILE A 5 -36.58 39.84 9.82
C ILE A 5 -36.66 39.72 8.29
N ASN A 6 -35.69 40.30 7.60
CA ASN A 6 -35.62 40.30 6.14
C ASN A 6 -35.36 38.87 5.62
N LYS A 7 -36.42 38.21 5.13
CA LYS A 7 -36.43 36.81 4.64
C LYS A 7 -35.45 36.54 3.50
N ASN A 8 -34.97 37.56 2.79
CA ASN A 8 -34.06 37.39 1.66
C ASN A 8 -32.64 36.99 2.08
N ASN A 9 -32.21 37.35 3.30
CA ASN A 9 -30.88 36.97 3.80
C ASN A 9 -30.82 35.50 4.26
N VAL A 10 -31.96 34.90 4.61
CA VAL A 10 -32.02 33.49 5.04
C VAL A 10 -31.93 32.55 3.83
N ARG A 11 -32.50 32.93 2.68
CA ARG A 11 -32.46 32.13 1.44
C ARG A 11 -31.07 32.05 0.81
N ALA A 12 -30.27 33.12 0.91
CA ALA A 12 -28.89 33.10 0.43
C ALA A 12 -27.97 32.20 1.28
N ILE A 13 -28.28 32.02 2.58
CA ILE A 13 -27.49 31.19 3.51
C ILE A 13 -27.75 29.70 3.26
N SER A 14 -28.98 29.31 2.94
CA SER A 14 -29.31 27.91 2.63
C SER A 14 -28.64 27.41 1.35
N PHE A 15 -28.50 28.25 0.32
CA PHE A 15 -27.86 27.86 -0.93
C PHE A 15 -26.33 27.71 -0.83
N SER A 16 -25.65 28.54 -0.02
CA SER A 16 -24.18 28.46 0.11
C SER A 16 -23.70 27.30 0.99
N VAL A 17 -24.50 26.82 1.95
CA VAL A 17 -24.15 25.64 2.77
C VAL A 17 -24.37 24.35 1.97
N ILE A 18 -25.40 24.29 1.13
CA ILE A 18 -25.68 23.12 0.28
C ILE A 18 -24.69 23.03 -0.89
N ALA A 19 -24.28 24.16 -1.47
CA ALA A 19 -23.26 24.18 -2.54
C ALA A 19 -21.84 23.82 -2.05
N GLY A 20 -21.52 24.02 -0.77
CA GLY A 20 -20.25 23.61 -0.17
C GLY A 20 -20.19 22.14 0.24
N LEU A 21 -21.34 21.51 0.52
CA LEU A 21 -21.45 20.09 0.87
C LEU A 21 -21.30 19.15 -0.34
N GLY A 22 -21.51 19.65 -1.57
CA GLY A 22 -21.39 18.86 -2.80
C GLY A 22 -19.98 18.74 -3.38
N LEU A 23 -18.98 19.45 -2.83
CA LEU A 23 -17.60 19.47 -3.33
C LEU A 23 -16.66 18.51 -2.58
N PHE A 24 -17.16 17.81 -1.55
CA PHE A 24 -16.51 16.60 -1.05
C PHE A 24 -17.03 15.40 -1.83
N SER A 25 -16.83 15.43 -3.15
CA SER A 25 -16.77 14.20 -3.92
C SER A 25 -15.72 13.34 -3.23
N ILE A 26 -16.19 12.28 -2.58
CA ILE A 26 -15.39 11.17 -2.08
C ILE A 26 -14.54 10.77 -3.29
N ALA A 27 -13.30 11.23 -3.33
CA ALA A 27 -12.37 10.71 -4.31
C ALA A 27 -12.31 9.21 -3.98
N ALA A 28 -12.85 8.38 -4.88
CA ALA A 28 -12.48 6.98 -4.89
C ALA A 28 -10.94 6.97 -4.80
N PRO A 29 -10.36 6.13 -3.92
CA PRO A 29 -8.91 6.02 -3.92
C PRO A 29 -8.51 5.71 -5.37
N ALA A 30 -7.60 6.50 -5.93
CA ALA A 30 -6.99 6.11 -7.18
C ALA A 30 -6.21 4.84 -6.85
N SER A 31 -6.79 3.68 -7.17
CA SER A 31 -6.01 2.46 -7.22
C SER A 31 -5.07 2.64 -8.41
N ALA A 32 -3.80 2.90 -8.10
CA ALA A 32 -2.73 2.63 -9.03
C ALA A 32 -2.64 1.10 -9.15
N ASP A 33 -3.17 0.62 -10.28
CA ASP A 33 -3.05 -0.78 -10.71
C ASP A 33 -1.65 -1.34 -10.41
N PHE A 34 -1.59 -2.61 -10.03
CA PHE A 34 -0.32 -3.31 -9.87
C PHE A 34 0.50 -3.27 -11.16
N VAL A 35 1.74 -2.80 -11.08
CA VAL A 35 2.68 -2.70 -12.19
C VAL A 35 3.60 -3.92 -12.19
N ALA A 36 3.70 -4.62 -13.31
CA ALA A 36 4.65 -5.71 -13.46
C ALA A 36 6.07 -5.18 -13.74
N PHE A 37 7.09 -5.73 -13.08
CA PHE A 37 8.48 -5.32 -13.27
C PHE A 37 9.48 -6.45 -12.99
N GLU A 38 10.68 -6.31 -13.57
CA GLU A 38 11.79 -7.24 -13.41
C GLU A 38 12.66 -6.80 -12.22
N ILE A 39 12.97 -7.73 -11.31
CA ILE A 39 13.83 -7.47 -10.14
C ILE A 39 15.29 -7.84 -10.43
N ARG A 40 15.51 -9.01 -11.03
CA ARG A 40 16.86 -9.56 -11.23
C ARG A 40 16.92 -10.48 -12.44
N ASN A 41 18.05 -10.43 -13.14
CA ASN A 41 18.36 -11.19 -14.36
C ASN A 41 17.39 -10.85 -15.51
N THR A 42 16.83 -11.86 -16.18
CA THR A 42 16.03 -11.71 -17.40
C THR A 42 14.77 -12.60 -17.37
N PRO A 43 13.91 -12.51 -16.35
CA PRO A 43 12.60 -13.16 -16.39
C PRO A 43 11.79 -12.61 -17.58
N THR A 44 10.88 -13.41 -18.13
CA THR A 44 9.94 -12.90 -19.15
C THR A 44 8.59 -12.58 -18.50
N ILE A 45 8.05 -11.39 -18.77
CA ILE A 45 6.74 -10.95 -18.29
C ILE A 45 5.81 -10.77 -19.47
N ASN A 46 4.79 -11.64 -19.59
CA ASN A 46 3.77 -11.55 -20.62
C ASN A 46 2.48 -10.99 -20.01
N ILE A 47 1.97 -9.89 -20.58
CA ILE A 47 0.71 -9.28 -20.16
C ILE A 47 -0.34 -9.51 -21.25
N SER A 48 -1.44 -10.17 -20.90
CA SER A 48 -2.56 -10.47 -21.81
C SER A 48 -3.89 -10.14 -21.14
N GLY A 49 -4.37 -8.92 -21.36
CA GLY A 49 -5.58 -8.43 -20.69
C GLY A 49 -5.34 -8.26 -19.19
N ALA A 50 -6.21 -8.84 -18.37
CA ALA A 50 -6.07 -8.82 -16.90
C ALA A 50 -5.15 -9.91 -16.34
N VAL A 51 -4.56 -10.74 -17.20
CA VAL A 51 -3.67 -11.83 -16.80
C VAL A 51 -2.23 -11.43 -17.05
N THR A 52 -1.40 -11.61 -16.04
CA THR A 52 0.05 -11.48 -16.14
C THR A 52 0.70 -12.83 -15.92
N GLU A 53 1.61 -13.20 -16.81
CA GLU A 53 2.40 -14.42 -16.72
C GLU A 53 3.87 -14.06 -16.47
N PHE A 54 4.44 -14.65 -15.43
CA PHE A 54 5.84 -14.51 -15.04
C PHE A 54 6.59 -15.81 -15.35
N ILE A 55 7.41 -15.79 -16.38
CA ILE A 55 8.25 -16.91 -16.81
C ILE A 55 9.62 -16.80 -16.14
N ILE A 56 9.97 -17.83 -15.37
CA ILE A 56 11.21 -17.92 -14.58
C ILE A 56 11.99 -19.14 -15.10
N ASP A 57 12.74 -18.95 -16.19
CA ASP A 57 13.51 -20.01 -16.85
C ASP A 57 14.98 -20.06 -16.41
N GLY A 58 15.54 -18.90 -16.01
CA GLY A 58 16.91 -18.74 -15.56
C GLY A 58 17.06 -18.87 -14.05
N GLY A 59 18.20 -19.40 -13.62
CA GLY A 59 18.52 -19.44 -12.19
C GLY A 59 18.73 -18.05 -11.62
N GLY A 60 17.98 -17.71 -10.56
CA GLY A 60 18.02 -16.40 -9.93
C GLY A 60 17.08 -15.36 -10.56
N ASP A 61 16.38 -15.70 -11.64
CA ASP A 61 15.36 -14.83 -12.25
C ASP A 61 14.33 -14.43 -11.21
N LYS A 62 13.98 -13.14 -11.17
CA LYS A 62 13.06 -12.60 -10.18
C LYS A 62 12.27 -11.45 -10.78
N ALA A 63 10.96 -11.49 -10.64
CA ALA A 63 10.03 -10.47 -11.11
C ALA A 63 8.94 -10.23 -10.06
N ALA A 64 8.16 -9.17 -10.24
CA ALA A 64 7.07 -8.85 -9.33
C ALA A 64 5.92 -8.10 -9.98
N LEU A 65 4.79 -8.08 -9.28
CA LEU A 65 3.75 -7.07 -9.40
C LEU A 65 3.89 -6.12 -8.21
N GLY A 66 3.93 -4.80 -8.44
CA GLY A 66 4.06 -3.79 -7.38
C GLY A 66 2.94 -2.76 -7.38
N SER A 67 2.50 -2.34 -6.20
CA SER A 67 1.55 -1.24 -6.03
C SER A 67 1.98 -0.29 -4.91
N ASN A 68 1.58 0.98 -5.06
CA ASN A 68 1.76 2.04 -4.06
C ASN A 68 0.43 2.48 -3.43
N ASP A 69 -0.67 1.75 -3.65
CA ASP A 69 -2.04 2.16 -3.30
C ASP A 69 -2.25 2.42 -1.82
N ILE A 70 -1.53 1.69 -0.98
CA ILE A 70 -1.60 1.83 0.47
C ILE A 70 -0.33 2.43 1.07
N ASN A 71 0.55 3.03 0.26
CA ASN A 71 1.70 3.77 0.79
C ASN A 71 1.25 4.84 1.77
N GLY A 72 1.98 4.98 2.88
CA GLY A 72 1.63 5.85 3.99
C GLY A 72 0.68 5.23 5.01
N SER A 73 0.02 4.11 4.69
CA SER A 73 -0.73 3.32 5.67
C SER A 73 0.21 2.44 6.49
N THR A 74 -0.24 1.99 7.64
CA THR A 74 0.48 1.01 8.47
C THR A 74 0.12 -0.42 8.08
N ILE A 75 0.99 -1.39 8.41
CA ILE A 75 0.70 -2.82 8.18
C ILE A 75 -0.59 -3.26 8.88
N GLY A 76 -0.83 -2.74 10.09
CA GLY A 76 -2.03 -3.02 10.88
C GLY A 76 -3.34 -2.56 10.23
N GLU A 77 -3.26 -1.70 9.21
CA GLU A 77 -4.42 -1.16 8.51
C GLU A 77 -4.79 -1.96 7.25
N ILE A 78 -4.02 -2.98 6.85
CA ILE A 78 -4.34 -3.80 5.67
C ILE A 78 -5.70 -4.48 5.84
N THR A 79 -6.64 -4.14 4.96
CA THR A 79 -7.99 -4.75 4.91
C THR A 79 -8.10 -5.83 3.85
N SER A 80 -7.33 -5.72 2.76
CA SER A 80 -7.20 -6.77 1.76
C SER A 80 -5.81 -6.70 1.13
N LEU A 81 -5.21 -7.86 0.94
CA LEU A 81 -4.02 -8.09 0.14
C LEU A 81 -4.29 -9.38 -0.62
N SER A 82 -4.65 -9.26 -1.90
CA SER A 82 -5.11 -10.39 -2.68
C SER A 82 -4.41 -10.53 -4.02
N ILE A 83 -4.39 -11.77 -4.50
CA ILE A 83 -3.95 -12.17 -5.83
C ILE A 83 -4.57 -13.51 -6.17
N GLU A 84 -5.08 -13.65 -7.37
CA GLU A 84 -5.57 -14.92 -7.89
C GLU A 84 -4.51 -15.57 -8.77
N ARG A 85 -4.41 -16.89 -8.67
CA ARG A 85 -3.55 -17.72 -9.50
C ARG A 85 -4.40 -18.56 -10.44
N LEU A 86 -4.01 -18.60 -11.71
CA LEU A 86 -4.74 -19.25 -12.79
C LEU A 86 -4.06 -20.51 -13.32
N ASP A 87 -2.79 -20.73 -12.98
CA ASP A 87 -2.07 -21.94 -13.33
C ASP A 87 -2.30 -23.04 -12.28
N ASP A 88 -2.36 -24.28 -12.77
CA ASP A 88 -2.49 -25.49 -11.95
C ASP A 88 -1.20 -25.72 -11.14
N PRO A 89 -1.21 -25.59 -9.80
CA PRO A 89 -0.02 -25.75 -8.97
C PRO A 89 0.57 -27.17 -9.02
N SER A 90 -0.22 -28.19 -9.37
CA SER A 90 0.24 -29.59 -9.41
C SER A 90 1.21 -29.89 -10.56
N ARG A 91 1.35 -28.96 -11.52
CA ARG A 91 2.39 -29.05 -12.56
C ARG A 91 3.79 -28.84 -11.99
N PHE A 92 3.92 -28.16 -10.86
CA PHE A 92 5.21 -27.89 -10.22
C PHE A 92 5.58 -29.02 -9.26
N GLY A 93 6.89 -29.24 -9.08
CA GLY A 93 7.38 -30.24 -8.14
C GLY A 93 6.84 -29.99 -6.71
N PRO A 94 6.41 -31.03 -5.97
CA PRO A 94 5.99 -30.85 -4.59
C PRO A 94 7.06 -30.15 -3.73
N GLY A 95 6.65 -29.15 -2.95
CA GLY A 95 7.53 -28.39 -2.07
C GLY A 95 8.35 -27.30 -2.76
N THR A 96 8.14 -27.06 -4.05
CA THR A 96 8.78 -25.95 -4.76
C THR A 96 8.05 -24.63 -4.54
N GLY A 97 8.74 -23.49 -4.64
CA GLY A 97 8.13 -22.15 -4.53
C GLY A 97 6.83 -21.99 -5.34
N PRO A 98 6.79 -22.38 -6.62
CA PRO A 98 5.57 -22.42 -7.42
C PRO A 98 4.51 -23.39 -6.96
N ASN A 99 4.86 -24.52 -6.35
CA ASN A 99 3.85 -25.44 -5.83
C ASN A 99 3.17 -24.92 -4.55
N VAL A 100 3.72 -23.90 -3.88
CA VAL A 100 3.34 -23.55 -2.52
C VAL A 100 2.41 -22.33 -2.47
N ALA A 101 2.88 -21.15 -2.85
CA ALA A 101 2.12 -19.90 -3.00
C ALA A 101 3.09 -18.75 -3.37
N PRO A 102 2.62 -17.62 -3.94
CA PRO A 102 3.49 -16.47 -4.19
C PRO A 102 4.00 -15.83 -2.88
N TYR A 103 5.19 -15.23 -2.94
CA TYR A 103 5.67 -14.35 -1.88
C TYR A 103 4.97 -12.99 -1.99
N PHE A 104 4.62 -12.39 -0.86
CA PHE A 104 4.37 -10.96 -0.80
C PHE A 104 5.45 -10.26 0.04
N ASN A 105 5.83 -9.08 -0.40
CA ASN A 105 6.84 -8.24 0.20
C ASN A 105 6.28 -6.83 0.43
N LEU A 106 6.43 -6.32 1.65
CA LEU A 106 6.09 -4.96 2.03
C LEU A 106 7.38 -4.18 2.31
N TRP A 107 7.61 -3.08 1.61
CA TRP A 107 8.62 -2.12 2.07
C TRP A 107 8.05 -1.36 3.27
N ILE A 108 8.83 -1.31 4.35
CA ILE A 108 8.47 -0.60 5.57
C ILE A 108 9.51 0.46 5.91
N THR A 109 9.07 1.51 6.60
CA THR A 109 9.95 2.56 7.15
C THR A 109 9.54 2.97 8.56
N ASP A 110 10.51 3.46 9.34
CA ASP A 110 10.27 4.16 10.61
C ASP A 110 10.09 5.67 10.44
N GLY A 111 10.19 6.19 9.22
CA GLY A 111 10.13 7.63 8.93
C GLY A 111 11.39 8.42 9.27
N ALA A 112 12.43 7.78 9.80
CA ALA A 112 13.74 8.36 10.09
C ALA A 112 14.80 8.00 9.02
N GLY A 113 14.35 7.51 7.86
CA GLY A 113 15.20 7.10 6.75
C GLY A 113 15.69 5.65 6.85
N ASN A 114 15.17 4.85 7.79
CA ASN A 114 15.41 3.42 7.81
C ASN A 114 14.33 2.68 7.02
N PHE A 115 14.75 1.63 6.31
CA PHE A 115 13.88 0.83 5.49
C PHE A 115 14.23 -0.65 5.61
N ALA A 116 13.22 -1.51 5.47
CA ALA A 116 13.38 -2.96 5.37
C ALA A 116 12.26 -3.53 4.51
N VAL A 117 12.44 -4.77 4.07
CA VAL A 117 11.37 -5.56 3.47
C VAL A 117 10.83 -6.55 4.49
N VAL A 118 9.53 -6.53 4.69
CA VAL A 118 8.79 -7.57 5.42
C VAL A 118 8.21 -8.54 4.40
N ALA A 119 8.40 -9.85 4.58
CA ALA A 119 7.84 -10.85 3.69
C ALA A 119 7.18 -12.00 4.45
N ASN A 120 6.22 -12.65 3.80
CA ASN A 120 5.77 -13.97 4.23
C ASN A 120 6.83 -15.05 3.94
N GLU A 121 6.63 -16.21 4.56
CA GLU A 121 7.30 -17.45 4.18
C GLU A 121 6.19 -18.42 3.72
N PRO A 122 5.86 -18.48 2.41
CA PRO A 122 4.83 -19.37 1.89
C PRO A 122 5.00 -20.82 2.34
N SER A 123 6.25 -21.30 2.44
CA SER A 123 6.58 -22.66 2.87
C SER A 123 6.31 -22.93 4.35
N ASN A 124 6.07 -21.91 5.16
CA ASN A 124 5.67 -22.05 6.55
C ASN A 124 4.24 -22.62 6.60
N GLY A 125 4.06 -23.72 7.34
CA GLY A 125 2.77 -24.39 7.49
C GLY A 125 1.63 -23.50 8.00
N ALA A 126 1.91 -22.37 8.65
CA ALA A 126 0.89 -21.42 9.08
C ALA A 126 0.26 -20.60 7.94
N PHE A 127 0.94 -20.46 6.79
CA PHE A 127 0.42 -19.78 5.61
C PHE A 127 -0.36 -20.72 4.67
N GLN A 128 -0.15 -22.03 4.78
CA GLN A 128 -0.79 -23.02 3.90
C GLN A 128 -2.32 -23.02 3.98
N PRO A 129 -2.96 -22.96 5.17
CA PRO A 129 -4.42 -22.91 5.27
C PRO A 129 -5.04 -21.62 4.72
N LEU A 130 -4.25 -20.57 4.50
CA LEU A 130 -4.72 -19.29 3.98
C LEU A 130 -4.69 -19.22 2.44
N TYR A 131 -4.06 -20.19 1.80
CA TYR A 131 -3.92 -20.24 0.34
C TYR A 131 -5.04 -21.08 -0.27
N ASN A 132 -5.71 -20.53 -1.28
CA ASN A 132 -6.75 -21.23 -2.05
C ASN A 132 -6.77 -20.70 -3.49
N ASP A 133 -5.89 -21.23 -4.34
CA ASP A 133 -5.63 -20.74 -5.71
C ASP A 133 -5.32 -19.24 -5.77
N GLY A 134 -4.75 -18.72 -4.69
CA GLY A 134 -4.58 -17.30 -4.47
C GLY A 134 -4.55 -16.98 -2.99
N TYR A 135 -4.29 -15.71 -2.71
CA TYR A 135 -4.41 -15.15 -1.38
C TYR A 135 -5.51 -14.08 -1.40
N ASP A 136 -6.20 -13.95 -0.27
CA ASP A 136 -7.00 -12.78 0.10
C ASP A 136 -6.83 -12.61 1.61
N LEU A 137 -5.89 -11.74 1.99
CA LEU A 137 -5.38 -11.63 3.35
C LEU A 137 -5.75 -10.29 3.94
N SER A 138 -6.35 -10.30 5.12
CA SER A 138 -6.47 -9.12 5.98
C SER A 138 -5.33 -9.10 7.00
N PHE A 139 -5.15 -7.96 7.69
CA PHE A 139 -4.22 -7.93 8.81
C PHE A 139 -4.57 -8.95 9.91
N ALA A 140 -5.84 -9.29 10.11
CA ALA A 140 -6.24 -10.31 11.07
C ALA A 140 -5.65 -11.69 10.71
N ASP A 141 -5.67 -12.05 9.42
CA ASP A 141 -5.09 -13.31 8.91
C ASP A 141 -3.56 -13.34 9.06
N LEU A 142 -2.93 -12.18 8.98
CA LEU A 142 -1.48 -12.00 9.04
C LEU A 142 -0.94 -11.91 10.46
N SER A 143 -1.69 -11.33 11.39
CA SER A 143 -1.17 -10.79 12.67
C SER A 143 -0.33 -11.78 13.49
N ASP A 144 -0.74 -13.04 13.56
CA ASP A 144 -0.06 -14.11 14.28
C ASP A 144 0.97 -14.90 13.43
N LYS A 145 1.11 -14.54 12.15
CA LYS A 145 2.02 -15.20 11.21
C LYS A 145 3.43 -14.64 11.33
N VAL A 146 4.40 -15.52 11.14
CA VAL A 146 5.82 -15.17 11.15
C VAL A 146 6.13 -14.20 10.01
N ALA A 147 6.81 -13.12 10.33
CA ALA A 147 7.30 -12.11 9.40
C ALA A 147 8.81 -12.25 9.22
N LYS A 148 9.27 -12.31 7.96
CA LYS A 148 10.71 -12.31 7.62
C LYS A 148 11.15 -10.89 7.28
N ILE A 149 12.31 -10.50 7.78
CA ILE A 149 12.92 -9.19 7.52
C ILE A 149 14.10 -9.34 6.57
N TYR A 150 14.12 -8.54 5.52
CA TYR A 150 15.19 -8.48 4.52
C TYR A 150 15.60 -7.04 4.23
N GLU A 151 16.63 -6.89 3.39
CA GLU A 151 17.10 -5.62 2.82
C GLU A 151 17.56 -4.59 3.85
N ASN A 152 18.19 -5.07 4.94
CA ASN A 152 18.64 -4.19 6.01
C ASN A 152 19.85 -4.79 6.75
N SER A 153 20.96 -4.05 6.84
CA SER A 153 22.11 -4.43 7.71
C SER A 153 22.07 -3.82 9.11
N SER A 154 21.19 -2.84 9.36
CA SER A 154 21.04 -2.14 10.63
C SER A 154 19.65 -2.40 11.20
N THR A 155 19.52 -3.38 12.08
CA THR A 155 18.23 -3.77 12.67
C THR A 155 17.82 -3.13 14.02
N PRO A 156 18.60 -2.26 14.73
CA PRO A 156 18.18 -1.74 16.04
C PRO A 156 16.86 -0.94 16.08
N TRP A 157 16.37 -0.45 14.94
CA TRP A 157 15.10 0.26 14.83
C TRP A 157 13.89 -0.67 14.71
N LEU A 158 14.13 -1.96 14.45
CA LEU A 158 13.11 -2.99 14.41
C LEU A 158 12.90 -3.60 15.80
N PRO A 159 11.68 -4.02 16.14
CA PRO A 159 11.44 -4.84 17.33
C PRO A 159 12.36 -6.06 17.35
N ASN A 160 12.86 -6.43 18.53
CA ASN A 160 13.77 -7.55 18.74
C ASN A 160 14.91 -7.65 17.70
N SER A 161 15.41 -6.50 17.23
CA SER A 161 16.44 -6.41 16.20
C SER A 161 16.11 -7.22 14.91
N GLY A 162 14.83 -7.32 14.55
CA GLY A 162 14.35 -8.02 13.36
C GLY A 162 14.24 -9.55 13.49
N ILE A 163 14.43 -10.12 14.68
CA ILE A 163 14.47 -11.58 14.88
C ILE A 163 13.15 -12.09 15.47
N GLY A 164 12.62 -13.18 14.89
CA GLY A 164 11.50 -13.92 15.47
C GLY A 164 10.19 -13.13 15.50
N LEU A 165 10.00 -12.22 14.55
CA LEU A 165 8.85 -11.32 14.50
C LEU A 165 7.62 -11.97 13.89
N THR A 166 6.47 -11.46 14.28
CA THR A 166 5.18 -11.64 13.62
C THR A 166 4.75 -10.35 12.92
N PHE A 167 3.71 -10.41 12.08
CA PHE A 167 3.14 -9.19 11.51
C PHE A 167 2.52 -8.27 12.59
N ALA A 168 2.06 -8.82 13.72
CA ALA A 168 1.60 -8.02 14.86
C ALA A 168 2.69 -7.13 15.46
N ASP A 169 3.92 -7.63 15.55
CA ASP A 169 5.06 -6.82 16.05
C ASP A 169 5.37 -5.64 15.13
N LEU A 170 4.98 -5.75 13.86
CA LEU A 170 5.24 -4.77 12.81
C LEU A 170 4.02 -3.90 12.48
N ALA A 171 2.91 -4.05 13.21
CA ALA A 171 1.62 -3.44 12.86
C ALA A 171 1.67 -1.93 12.65
N ASN A 172 2.52 -1.21 13.41
CA ASN A 172 2.61 0.24 13.37
C ASN A 172 3.65 0.79 12.37
N PHE A 173 4.36 -0.08 11.65
CA PHE A 173 5.30 0.37 10.62
C PHE A 173 4.55 0.85 9.40
N VAL A 174 5.04 1.95 8.82
CA VAL A 174 4.46 2.56 7.62
C VAL A 174 4.92 1.79 6.40
N ILE A 175 3.99 1.42 5.54
CA ILE A 175 4.26 0.85 4.22
C ILE A 175 4.68 1.99 3.30
N GLN A 176 5.92 1.93 2.83
CA GLN A 176 6.48 2.97 1.96
C GLN A 176 7.71 2.42 1.25
N ALA A 177 7.67 2.42 -0.09
CA ALA A 177 8.86 2.17 -0.88
C ALA A 177 9.90 3.30 -0.69
N PRO A 178 11.20 2.96 -0.63
CA PRO A 178 12.24 3.96 -0.68
C PRO A 178 12.29 4.63 -2.07
N THR A 179 12.75 5.86 -2.11
CA THR A 179 12.98 6.61 -3.35
C THR A 179 14.19 6.05 -4.11
N ILE A 180 14.28 6.39 -5.41
CA ILE A 180 15.45 6.07 -6.23
C ILE A 180 16.74 6.59 -5.59
N ALA A 181 16.70 7.79 -4.98
CA ALA A 181 17.85 8.38 -4.31
C ALA A 181 18.28 7.56 -3.07
N GLU A 182 17.34 7.06 -2.28
CA GLU A 182 17.63 6.21 -1.13
C GLU A 182 18.15 4.82 -1.54
N LEU A 183 17.59 4.24 -2.61
CA LEU A 183 18.02 2.95 -3.16
C LEU A 183 19.41 2.98 -3.81
N THR A 184 19.86 4.17 -4.23
CA THR A 184 21.18 4.38 -4.85
C THR A 184 22.21 5.00 -3.90
N ALA A 185 21.77 5.48 -2.73
CA ALA A 185 22.66 5.72 -1.62
C ALA A 185 23.29 4.39 -1.17
N SER A 186 24.53 4.41 -0.67
CA SER A 186 25.23 3.21 -0.20
C SER A 186 24.49 2.55 0.98
N TRP A 187 23.48 1.74 0.66
CA TRP A 187 22.62 1.06 1.60
C TRP A 187 23.22 -0.31 1.98
N GLY A 188 23.73 -0.39 3.21
CA GLY A 188 24.22 -1.65 3.77
C GLY A 188 23.12 -2.70 3.90
N GLY A 189 23.33 -3.88 3.30
CA GLY A 189 22.37 -4.98 3.36
C GLY A 189 21.30 -4.97 2.27
N LEU A 190 21.36 -4.05 1.30
CA LEU A 190 20.51 -4.06 0.12
C LEU A 190 21.04 -5.09 -0.91
N GLY A 191 20.32 -6.19 -1.04
CA GLY A 191 20.62 -7.31 -1.92
C GLY A 191 20.17 -7.08 -3.37
N THR A 192 20.63 -7.96 -4.26
CA THR A 192 20.24 -7.96 -5.67
C THR A 192 18.81 -8.47 -5.89
N GLY A 193 18.20 -9.08 -4.87
CA GLY A 193 16.82 -9.58 -4.90
C GLY A 193 15.80 -8.65 -4.27
N ALA A 194 16.18 -7.41 -3.92
CA ALA A 194 15.30 -6.40 -3.34
C ALA A 194 14.16 -6.05 -4.31
N PRO A 195 12.92 -5.84 -3.85
CA PRO A 195 11.77 -5.55 -4.72
C PRO A 195 11.83 -4.10 -5.26
N ARG A 196 12.63 -3.94 -6.31
CA ARG A 196 12.76 -2.74 -7.15
C ARG A 196 13.01 -3.15 -8.59
N GLU A 197 12.60 -2.33 -9.53
CA GLU A 197 12.82 -2.52 -10.95
C GLU A 197 14.31 -2.41 -11.30
N ILE A 198 14.82 -3.42 -12.02
CA ILE A 198 16.18 -3.42 -12.53
C ILE A 198 16.38 -2.28 -13.54
N GLY A 199 17.49 -1.57 -13.44
CA GLY A 199 17.83 -0.46 -14.34
C GLY A 199 17.24 0.90 -13.94
N THR A 200 16.03 0.96 -13.40
CA THR A 200 15.40 2.24 -12.98
C THR A 200 15.47 2.48 -11.46
N ASN A 201 15.55 1.41 -10.66
CA ASN A 201 15.39 1.40 -9.21
C ASN A 201 14.03 1.95 -8.72
N VAL A 202 12.98 1.92 -9.55
CA VAL A 202 11.62 2.21 -9.08
C VAL A 202 11.18 1.08 -8.15
N ALA A 203 10.62 1.42 -6.98
CA ALA A 203 10.11 0.46 -6.01
C ALA A 203 8.65 0.76 -5.65
N TYR A 204 7.96 -0.26 -5.16
CA TYR A 204 6.53 -0.20 -4.81
C TYR A 204 6.32 -0.68 -3.38
N GLY A 205 5.46 -0.03 -2.59
CA GLY A 205 5.32 -0.37 -1.16
C GLY A 205 4.85 -1.80 -0.93
N VAL A 206 4.00 -2.31 -1.81
CA VAL A 206 3.45 -3.67 -1.76
C VAL A 206 3.85 -4.42 -3.03
N ASN A 207 4.35 -5.65 -2.89
CA ASN A 207 4.83 -6.43 -4.03
C ASN A 207 4.42 -7.89 -3.90
N TRP A 208 3.90 -8.47 -4.97
CA TRP A 208 3.86 -9.92 -5.18
C TRP A 208 5.11 -10.35 -5.93
N VAL A 209 5.89 -11.28 -5.40
CA VAL A 209 7.22 -11.63 -5.90
C VAL A 209 7.26 -13.06 -6.41
N PHE A 210 7.83 -13.23 -7.61
CA PHE A 210 7.91 -14.49 -8.35
C PHE A 210 9.37 -14.77 -8.72
N GLY A 211 9.85 -16.00 -8.52
CA GLY A 211 11.21 -16.43 -8.92
C GLY A 211 12.13 -16.93 -7.79
N ASP A 212 13.42 -16.64 -7.93
CA ASP A 212 14.58 -16.93 -7.04
C ASP A 212 15.30 -18.28 -7.25
N THR A 213 14.75 -19.43 -6.81
CA THR A 213 15.51 -20.71 -6.85
C THR A 213 15.08 -21.61 -8.01
N LEU A 214 15.94 -21.77 -9.01
CA LEU A 214 15.74 -22.58 -10.24
C LEU A 214 15.16 -23.99 -10.02
N ALA A 215 15.53 -24.65 -8.92
CA ALA A 215 15.05 -26.00 -8.57
C ALA A 215 13.53 -26.09 -8.41
N ASN A 216 12.86 -24.95 -8.32
CA ASN A 216 11.44 -24.87 -8.02
C ASN A 216 10.50 -24.86 -9.25
N TYR A 217 11.05 -24.71 -10.46
CA TYR A 217 10.28 -24.30 -11.65
C TYR A 217 10.21 -25.37 -12.75
N VAL A 218 10.58 -26.62 -12.48
CA VAL A 218 10.68 -27.65 -13.52
C VAL A 218 9.54 -28.67 -13.44
N SER A 219 8.49 -28.46 -14.25
CA SER A 219 7.84 -29.46 -15.12
C SER A 219 6.58 -28.89 -15.82
N GLY A 220 6.63 -28.70 -17.15
CA GLY A 220 5.43 -28.60 -18.02
C GLY A 220 4.77 -27.22 -18.17
N ASP A 221 5.49 -26.28 -18.77
CA ASP A 221 5.20 -24.85 -19.02
C ASP A 221 5.63 -23.90 -17.90
N SER A 222 6.56 -23.01 -18.24
CA SER A 222 7.29 -22.14 -17.33
C SER A 222 6.49 -20.88 -16.99
N GLY A 223 5.84 -20.82 -15.83
CA GLY A 223 5.48 -19.53 -15.24
C GLY A 223 4.30 -19.51 -14.28
N TYR A 224 4.23 -18.43 -13.50
CA TYR A 224 3.08 -18.09 -12.68
C TYR A 224 2.11 -17.25 -13.50
N ARG A 225 0.84 -17.68 -13.58
CA ARG A 225 -0.21 -16.92 -14.22
C ARG A 225 -1.12 -16.36 -13.14
N VAL A 226 -1.16 -15.05 -13.04
CA VAL A 226 -1.89 -14.35 -11.98
C VAL A 226 -2.84 -13.31 -12.54
N THR A 227 -3.86 -12.99 -11.76
CA THR A 227 -4.83 -11.93 -12.06
C THR A 227 -5.38 -11.34 -10.76
N ASN A 228 -6.20 -10.29 -10.88
CA ASN A 228 -6.96 -9.70 -9.78
C ASN A 228 -6.10 -9.36 -8.55
N ALA A 229 -4.85 -8.90 -8.77
CA ALA A 229 -4.01 -8.41 -7.69
C ALA A 229 -4.63 -7.12 -7.12
N ASN A 230 -4.88 -7.09 -5.81
CA ASN A 230 -5.51 -5.96 -5.13
C ASN A 230 -4.83 -5.71 -3.78
N VAL A 231 -4.87 -4.45 -3.35
CA VAL A 231 -4.47 -4.09 -2.00
C VAL A 231 -5.30 -2.92 -1.47
N GLU A 232 -5.77 -3.05 -0.24
CA GLU A 232 -6.59 -2.06 0.44
C GLU A 232 -6.15 -1.89 1.88
N ALA A 233 -6.29 -0.66 2.38
CA ALA A 233 -6.08 -0.33 3.79
C ALA A 233 -7.29 0.42 4.35
N ALA A 234 -7.55 0.24 5.64
CA ALA A 234 -8.54 1.00 6.38
C ALA A 234 -8.18 2.49 6.27
N LYS A 235 -9.00 3.26 5.56
CA LYS A 235 -8.77 4.69 5.38
C LYS A 235 -8.71 5.36 6.76
N VAL A 236 -7.57 5.96 7.08
CA VAL A 236 -7.44 6.84 8.25
C VAL A 236 -8.49 7.95 8.10
N SER A 237 -9.40 8.07 9.06
CA SER A 237 -10.30 9.22 9.14
C SER A 237 -9.42 10.46 9.38
N GLU A 238 -9.02 11.16 8.32
CA GLU A 238 -8.03 12.24 8.40
C GLU A 238 -8.45 13.28 9.45
N PRO A 239 -7.78 13.35 10.62
CA PRO A 239 -8.04 14.40 11.59
C PRO A 239 -7.70 15.77 10.99
N ALA A 240 -6.79 15.80 10.01
CA ALA A 240 -6.38 16.98 9.26
C ALA A 240 -7.52 17.58 8.42
N LEU A 241 -8.35 16.76 7.77
CA LEU A 241 -9.53 17.25 7.03
C LEU A 241 -10.58 17.82 7.95
N LEU A 242 -10.84 17.17 9.10
CA LEU A 242 -11.73 17.71 10.14
C LEU A 242 -11.18 19.00 10.74
N ALA A 243 -9.86 19.09 10.96
CA ALA A 243 -9.19 20.30 11.43
C ALA A 243 -9.26 21.44 10.39
N LEU A 244 -9.01 21.16 9.11
CA LEU A 244 -9.13 22.14 8.02
C LEU A 244 -10.57 22.61 7.82
N PHE A 245 -11.53 21.69 7.91
CA PHE A 245 -12.95 22.00 7.83
C PHE A 245 -13.39 22.88 9.01
N SER A 246 -12.98 22.54 10.23
CA SER A 246 -13.29 23.32 11.43
C SER A 246 -12.59 24.69 11.43
N LEU A 247 -11.34 24.78 10.98
CA LEU A 247 -10.64 26.06 10.77
C LEU A 247 -11.31 26.93 9.71
N GLY A 248 -11.78 26.33 8.61
CA GLY A 248 -12.57 27.01 7.58
C GLY A 248 -13.86 27.61 8.13
N LEU A 249 -14.60 26.84 8.93
CA LEU A 249 -15.83 27.31 9.61
C LEU A 249 -15.53 28.45 10.61
N VAL A 250 -14.44 28.36 11.37
CA VAL A 250 -14.00 29.43 12.29
C VAL A 250 -13.63 30.70 11.51
N GLY A 251 -12.90 30.59 10.40
CA GLY A 251 -12.57 31.72 9.53
C GLY A 251 -13.80 32.44 8.97
N MET A 252 -14.81 31.70 8.53
CA MET A 252 -16.06 32.27 8.02
C MET A 252 -16.87 32.99 9.11
N THR A 253 -16.92 32.44 10.32
CA THR A 253 -17.65 33.07 11.45
C THR A 253 -16.93 34.32 11.98
N ALA A 254 -15.59 34.32 12.03
CA ALA A 254 -14.79 35.49 12.39
C ALA A 254 -14.96 36.65 11.38
N SER A 255 -14.98 36.36 10.08
CA SER A 255 -15.16 37.35 9.02
C SER A 255 -16.56 38.02 9.06
N LYS A 256 -17.61 37.26 9.41
CA LYS A 256 -18.97 37.82 9.64
C LYS A 256 -19.03 38.77 10.83
N ARG A 257 -18.36 38.45 11.94
CA ARG A 257 -18.30 39.32 13.13
C ARG A 257 -17.60 40.65 12.82
N ARG A 258 -16.57 40.63 11.97
CA ARG A 258 -15.84 41.84 11.54
C ARG A 258 -16.73 42.76 10.68
N LYS A 259 -17.47 42.22 9.71
CA LYS A 259 -18.39 43.02 8.86
C LYS A 259 -19.52 43.68 9.66
N ILE A 260 -20.09 43.00 10.65
CA ILE A 260 -21.17 43.56 11.49
C ILE A 260 -20.66 44.72 12.38
N ARG A 261 -19.42 44.62 12.90
CA ARG A 261 -18.82 45.70 13.69
C ARG A 261 -18.52 46.95 12.85
N LEU A 262 -18.02 46.78 11.62
CA LEU A 262 -17.76 47.87 10.68
C LEU A 262 -19.04 48.62 10.27
N PHE A 263 -20.16 47.91 10.10
CA PHE A 263 -21.45 48.52 9.75
C PHE A 263 -22.06 49.33 10.90
N LYS A 264 -21.81 48.94 12.16
CA LYS A 264 -22.24 49.72 13.34
C LYS A 264 -21.38 50.97 13.56
N ALA A 265 -20.10 50.94 13.20
CA ALA A 265 -19.21 52.08 13.35
C ALA A 265 -19.53 53.21 12.36
N THR A 266 -20.13 52.89 11.22
CA THR A 266 -20.50 53.86 10.17
C THR A 266 -21.89 54.49 10.35
N GLN A 267 -22.71 53.99 11.28
CA GLN A 267 -24.03 54.57 11.60
C GLN A 267 -24.01 55.57 12.76
N ASN A 268 -22.84 55.83 13.36
CA ASN A 268 -22.64 56.78 14.45
C ASN A 268 -21.88 58.05 14.00
N VAL A 269 -21.94 58.38 12.71
CA VAL A 269 -21.45 59.65 12.16
C VAL A 269 -22.64 60.44 11.63
#